data_AF-A0A920MYR8-F1
#
_entry.id   AF-A0A920MYR8-F1
#
_cell.length_a   1.000
_cell.length_b   1.000
_cell.length_c   1.000
_cell.angle_alpha   90.00
_cell.angle_beta   90.00
_cell.angle_gamma   90.00
#
_symmetry.space_group_name_H-M   'P 1'
#
loop_
_entity.id
_entity.type
_entity.pdbx_description
1 polymer ?
#
loop_
_entity_poly.entity_id
_entity_poly.type
_entity_poly.pdbx_seq_one_letter_code
_entity_poly.pdbx_strand_id
1 'polypeptide(L)'
;MQLREQFNAFDTEARQIGGTWSQNTIINNVGSGVSADARMAGLVIGIDGTDPSTGASLGNTITDNGADGIEINGFGDVVVANNSITGNGVLALGAGGGAGIDINWAPPAQAFTFIGKQFTLRGNTIQDNAGDGIEIQQAGALAGSQRLELVAESNDIRFNDLRGVDILNQDSGESFIRFGNGTSDGQNQIDNNGLEGFYVVNTASAVQNQIDTADVDLDATGAIDALPNMVLVLDENSVENNNQTGNFIAGGPGTASRYQQQFRSVHRCRCGWHQRIGRERCRYQRGAGLAGQRDRQRTRQCPGDRQHVQHQQRPRRVHREFHLDG
;
A
#
# COMPACT_ATOMS: atom_id res chain seq x y z
N MET A 1 12.17 28.09 -9.05
CA MET A 1 12.40 28.61 -7.68
C MET A 1 11.84 27.54 -6.77
N GLN A 2 12.69 26.70 -6.18
CA GLN A 2 12.27 25.59 -5.33
C GLN A 2 12.00 26.14 -3.93
N LEU A 3 10.82 25.87 -3.37
CA LEU A 3 10.60 26.04 -1.93
C LEU A 3 11.32 24.88 -1.24
N ARG A 4 12.58 25.09 -0.86
CA ARG A 4 13.38 24.11 -0.12
C ARG A 4 13.58 24.62 1.30
N GLU A 5 12.99 23.96 2.28
CA GLU A 5 13.42 24.08 3.67
C GLU A 5 14.42 22.96 3.95
N GLN A 6 15.71 23.29 3.95
CA GLN A 6 16.80 22.35 4.24
C GLN A 6 17.42 22.70 5.60
N PHE A 7 17.51 21.73 6.51
CA PHE A 7 18.23 21.90 7.79
C PHE A 7 19.28 20.80 7.97
N ASN A 8 20.51 21.21 8.34
CA ASN A 8 21.68 20.34 8.41
C ASN A 8 22.01 19.82 9.83
N ALA A 9 21.12 19.93 10.82
CA ALA A 9 21.37 19.37 12.16
C ALA A 9 20.09 19.09 12.95
N PHE A 10 19.80 17.82 13.24
CA PHE A 10 18.62 17.43 14.01
C PHE A 10 18.78 17.78 15.51
N ASP A 11 18.28 18.95 15.95
CA ASP A 11 18.30 19.41 17.36
C ASP A 11 16.88 19.37 17.98
N THR A 12 16.78 19.06 19.27
CA THR A 12 15.62 19.29 20.16
C THR A 12 14.94 20.67 20.06
N GLU A 13 15.59 21.70 19.51
CA GLU A 13 15.00 23.00 19.12
C GLU A 13 14.43 23.01 17.67
N ALA A 14 14.26 21.84 17.04
CA ALA A 14 13.83 21.73 15.64
C ALA A 14 12.55 22.52 15.36
N ARG A 15 12.66 23.47 14.42
CA ARG A 15 11.51 24.05 13.74
C ARG A 15 10.70 22.91 13.13
N GLN A 16 9.40 23.00 13.30
CA GLN A 16 8.46 22.02 12.82
C GLN A 16 7.87 22.50 11.51
N ILE A 17 7.72 21.60 10.55
CA ILE A 17 6.91 21.82 9.37
C ILE A 17 5.50 21.33 9.68
N GLY A 18 4.51 22.16 9.43
CA GLY A 18 3.12 21.85 9.73
C GLY A 18 2.16 22.78 9.01
N GLY A 19 0.87 22.55 9.26
CA GLY A 19 -0.21 23.28 8.60
C GLY A 19 -0.65 22.62 7.31
N THR A 20 -1.61 23.26 6.64
CA THR A 20 -2.29 22.70 5.47
C THR A 20 -1.87 23.40 4.19
N TRP A 21 -1.32 22.63 3.26
CA TRP A 21 -0.86 23.08 1.96
C TRP A 21 -1.79 22.49 0.91
N SER A 22 -2.78 23.25 0.45
CA SER A 22 -3.82 22.79 -0.48
C SER A 22 -3.91 23.70 -1.70
N GLN A 23 -4.38 23.18 -2.82
CA GLN A 23 -4.64 23.94 -4.06
C GLN A 23 -3.40 24.64 -4.65
N ASN A 24 -2.20 24.09 -4.39
CA ASN A 24 -0.97 24.56 -5.01
C ASN A 24 -0.73 23.87 -6.35
N THR A 25 -0.01 24.55 -7.25
CA THR A 25 0.56 23.98 -8.47
C THR A 25 2.08 24.03 -8.35
N ILE A 26 2.71 22.85 -8.27
CA ILE A 26 4.13 22.67 -7.98
C ILE A 26 4.74 21.88 -9.13
N ILE A 27 5.36 22.58 -10.08
CA ILE A 27 5.78 21.98 -11.35
C ILE A 27 7.18 22.40 -11.77
N ASN A 28 7.86 21.54 -12.54
CA ASN A 28 9.13 21.83 -13.19
C ASN A 28 10.24 22.30 -12.23
N ASN A 29 10.24 21.80 -11.00
CA ASN A 29 11.41 21.96 -10.14
C ASN A 29 12.52 21.02 -10.59
N VAL A 30 13.78 21.41 -10.40
CA VAL A 30 14.93 20.54 -10.71
C VAL A 30 15.03 19.38 -9.72
N GLY A 31 14.71 19.62 -8.44
CA GLY A 31 14.59 18.57 -7.42
C GLY A 31 13.13 18.13 -7.25
N SER A 32 12.79 17.63 -6.06
CA SER A 32 11.45 17.17 -5.74
C SER A 32 10.44 18.33 -5.69
N GLY A 33 9.16 18.03 -5.91
CA GLY A 33 8.09 19.01 -5.83
C GLY A 33 7.91 19.54 -4.40
N VAL A 34 7.73 18.62 -3.45
CA VAL A 34 7.75 18.88 -2.01
C VAL A 34 8.88 18.07 -1.40
N SER A 35 9.66 18.67 -0.50
CA SER A 35 10.70 17.98 0.27
C SER A 35 10.58 18.38 1.73
N ALA A 36 10.40 17.39 2.62
CA ALA A 36 10.17 17.56 4.04
C ALA A 36 11.27 16.86 4.87
N ASP A 37 12.36 17.60 5.12
CA ASP A 37 13.52 17.11 5.86
C ASP A 37 13.41 17.29 7.38
N ALA A 38 12.61 18.26 7.82
CA ALA A 38 12.48 18.61 9.24
C ALA A 38 11.45 17.74 9.96
N ARG A 39 11.36 17.91 11.28
CA ARG A 39 10.27 17.29 12.07
C ARG A 39 8.93 17.83 11.59
N MET A 40 7.99 16.94 11.31
CA MET A 40 6.61 17.30 10.97
C MET A 40 5.72 17.24 12.20
N ALA A 41 4.80 18.21 12.29
CA ALA A 41 3.79 18.27 13.33
C ALA A 41 2.49 18.78 12.71
N GLY A 42 1.61 17.86 12.33
CA GLY A 42 0.36 18.19 11.65
C GLY A 42 0.57 18.75 10.26
N LEU A 43 1.53 18.22 9.49
CA LEU A 43 1.68 18.60 8.08
C LEU A 43 0.60 17.91 7.25
N VAL A 44 -0.17 18.70 6.50
CA VAL A 44 -1.20 18.22 5.58
C VAL A 44 -0.88 18.74 4.18
N ILE A 45 -0.54 17.83 3.28
CA ILE A 45 -0.29 18.12 1.86
C ILE A 45 -1.54 17.69 1.09
N GLY A 46 -2.35 18.66 0.70
CA GLY A 46 -3.64 18.49 0.05
C GLY A 46 -4.75 18.12 1.03
N ILE A 47 -6.00 18.38 0.63
CA ILE A 47 -7.19 18.07 1.43
C ILE A 47 -8.18 17.34 0.53
N ASP A 48 -8.95 16.42 1.11
CA ASP A 48 -10.01 15.72 0.40
C ASP A 48 -11.11 16.62 -0.12
N GLY A 49 -11.69 16.17 -1.23
CA GLY A 49 -12.89 16.74 -1.79
C GLY A 49 -12.60 17.96 -2.66
N THR A 50 -13.62 18.79 -2.76
CA THR A 50 -13.64 19.94 -3.66
C THR A 50 -14.11 21.18 -2.92
N ASP A 51 -13.67 22.33 -3.37
CA ASP A 51 -14.16 23.62 -2.91
C ASP A 51 -15.67 23.71 -3.24
N PRO A 52 -16.54 23.92 -2.24
CA PRO A 52 -17.99 23.93 -2.44
C PRO A 52 -18.50 25.09 -3.30
N SER A 53 -17.68 26.14 -3.49
CA SER A 53 -18.04 27.31 -4.29
C SER A 53 -17.58 27.20 -5.74
N THR A 54 -16.41 26.61 -5.98
CA THR A 54 -15.79 26.52 -7.32
C THR A 54 -15.86 25.12 -7.93
N GLY A 55 -16.05 24.08 -7.13
CA GLY A 55 -15.94 22.68 -7.52
C GLY A 55 -14.50 22.22 -7.81
N ALA A 56 -13.50 23.09 -7.63
CA ALA A 56 -12.10 22.75 -7.84
C ALA A 56 -11.61 21.76 -6.76
N SER A 57 -10.67 20.88 -7.10
CA SER A 57 -10.03 20.01 -6.11
C SER A 57 -9.41 20.83 -4.98
N LEU A 58 -9.46 20.32 -3.75
CA LEU A 58 -8.69 20.84 -2.61
C LEU A 58 -7.29 20.21 -2.50
N GLY A 59 -6.95 19.29 -3.41
CA GLY A 59 -5.61 18.74 -3.57
C GLY A 59 -4.61 19.72 -4.17
N ASN A 60 -3.34 19.32 -4.20
CA ASN A 60 -2.33 19.98 -5.01
C ASN A 60 -2.13 19.27 -6.35
N THR A 61 -1.62 20.01 -7.34
CA THR A 61 -1.05 19.45 -8.57
C THR A 61 0.47 19.52 -8.46
N ILE A 62 1.13 18.35 -8.50
CA ILE A 62 2.57 18.19 -8.30
C ILE A 62 3.11 17.39 -9.50
N THR A 63 3.69 18.07 -10.49
CA THR A 63 4.00 17.41 -11.77
C THR A 63 5.29 17.86 -12.42
N ASP A 64 5.94 16.95 -13.15
CA ASP A 64 7.15 17.21 -13.93
C ASP A 64 8.31 17.78 -13.08
N ASN A 65 8.40 17.39 -11.81
CA ASN A 65 9.56 17.72 -10.99
C ASN A 65 10.70 16.74 -11.29
N GLY A 66 11.94 17.20 -11.15
CA GLY A 66 13.11 16.44 -11.62
C GLY A 66 13.51 15.29 -10.72
N ALA A 67 13.10 15.29 -9.45
CA ALA A 67 13.19 14.12 -8.56
C ALA A 67 11.78 13.71 -8.16
N ASP A 68 11.50 13.46 -6.89
CA ASP A 68 10.21 12.93 -6.45
C ASP A 68 9.08 13.95 -6.56
N GLY A 69 7.84 13.47 -6.61
CA GLY A 69 6.69 14.35 -6.39
C GLY A 69 6.74 14.93 -4.97
N ILE A 70 6.79 14.03 -3.99
CA ILE A 70 6.87 14.36 -2.56
C ILE A 70 7.96 13.48 -1.93
N GLU A 71 8.97 14.11 -1.33
CA GLU A 71 10.04 13.44 -0.58
C GLU A 71 9.89 13.76 0.92
N ILE A 72 9.92 12.74 1.77
CA ILE A 72 9.82 12.90 3.23
C ILE A 72 10.95 12.15 3.93
N ASN A 73 11.96 12.92 4.35
CA ASN A 73 13.09 12.41 5.13
C ASN A 73 12.85 12.54 6.65
N GLY A 74 12.09 13.56 7.06
CA GLY A 74 11.82 13.90 8.45
C GLY A 74 10.97 12.88 9.22
N PHE A 75 10.78 13.12 10.53
CA PHE A 75 9.92 12.31 11.41
C PHE A 75 8.72 13.09 11.93
N GLY A 76 7.70 12.40 12.42
CA GLY A 76 6.45 13.00 12.89
C GLY A 76 5.24 12.53 12.09
N ASP A 77 4.20 13.34 12.06
CA ASP A 77 2.92 13.02 11.44
C ASP A 77 2.67 13.84 10.16
N VAL A 78 2.29 13.13 9.09
CA VAL A 78 1.96 13.72 7.78
C VAL A 78 0.72 13.07 7.20
N VAL A 79 -0.16 13.92 6.65
CA VAL A 79 -1.27 13.50 5.79
C VAL A 79 -0.99 13.99 4.37
N VAL A 80 -1.00 13.09 3.41
CA VAL A 80 -0.95 13.41 1.98
C VAL A 80 -2.28 12.98 1.38
N ALA A 81 -3.11 13.95 1.02
CA ALA A 81 -4.48 13.67 0.60
C ALA A 81 -4.87 14.37 -0.71
N ASN A 82 -5.56 13.63 -1.58
CA ASN A 82 -6.23 14.15 -2.78
C ASN A 82 -5.31 14.89 -3.77
N ASN A 83 -4.02 14.61 -3.77
CA ASN A 83 -3.08 15.25 -4.70
C ASN A 83 -3.05 14.53 -6.04
N SER A 84 -2.79 15.28 -7.11
CA SER A 84 -2.38 14.75 -8.41
C SER A 84 -0.85 14.86 -8.49
N ILE A 85 -0.18 13.71 -8.51
CA ILE A 85 1.28 13.57 -8.44
C ILE A 85 1.73 12.79 -9.68
N THR A 86 2.17 13.51 -10.72
CA THR A 86 2.34 12.93 -12.05
C THR A 86 3.62 13.33 -12.78
N GLY A 87 4.25 12.43 -13.53
CA GLY A 87 5.38 12.80 -14.40
C GLY A 87 6.65 13.21 -13.65
N ASN A 88 6.76 12.95 -12.34
CA ASN A 88 7.95 13.32 -11.58
C ASN A 88 9.11 12.34 -11.87
N GLY A 89 10.34 12.80 -11.68
CA GLY A 89 11.55 12.01 -11.88
C GLY A 89 12.10 12.01 -13.31
N VAL A 90 11.36 12.52 -14.30
CA VAL A 90 11.73 12.48 -15.73
C VAL A 90 12.97 13.35 -16.04
N LEU A 91 13.22 14.39 -15.24
CA LEU A 91 14.36 15.30 -15.42
C LEU A 91 15.57 14.94 -14.53
N ALA A 92 15.52 13.82 -13.78
CA ALA A 92 16.63 13.37 -12.95
C ALA A 92 17.83 13.03 -13.85
N LEU A 93 18.93 13.78 -13.71
CA LEU A 93 20.20 13.45 -14.33
C LEU A 93 20.89 12.35 -13.51
N GLY A 94 20.36 11.11 -13.57
CA GLY A 94 20.87 9.96 -12.80
C GLY A 94 20.03 8.69 -13.00
N ALA A 95 20.60 7.53 -12.72
CA ALA A 95 19.91 6.24 -12.82
C ALA A 95 19.10 5.99 -11.53
N GLY A 96 17.78 5.89 -11.67
CA GLY A 96 16.83 5.69 -10.56
C GLY A 96 15.82 6.83 -10.49
N GLY A 97 14.92 6.93 -11.49
CA GLY A 97 13.95 8.03 -11.60
C GLY A 97 13.20 8.29 -10.29
N GLY A 98 12.82 9.54 -10.06
CA GLY A 98 12.13 9.95 -8.83
C GLY A 98 10.75 9.31 -8.67
N ALA A 99 10.39 8.98 -7.43
CA ALA A 99 9.13 8.38 -7.07
C ALA A 99 7.98 9.39 -7.09
N GLY A 100 6.74 8.90 -7.09
CA GLY A 100 5.58 9.75 -6.81
C GLY A 100 5.66 10.31 -5.38
N ILE A 101 5.72 9.39 -4.41
CA ILE A 101 5.94 9.70 -3.00
C ILE A 101 7.08 8.84 -2.48
N ASP A 102 8.14 9.47 -1.98
CA ASP A 102 9.27 8.81 -1.34
C ASP A 102 9.27 9.11 0.17
N ILE A 103 9.20 8.06 0.98
CA ILE A 103 9.27 8.11 2.44
C ILE A 103 10.57 7.44 2.87
N ASN A 104 11.55 8.27 3.20
CA ASN A 104 12.89 7.81 3.49
C ASN A 104 13.14 7.58 4.97
N TRP A 105 14.10 6.69 5.22
CA TRP A 105 14.77 6.58 6.49
C TRP A 105 15.92 7.59 6.56
N ALA A 106 15.89 8.45 7.58
CA ALA A 106 17.00 9.33 7.91
C ALA A 106 17.42 9.08 9.37
N PRO A 107 18.67 8.64 9.63
CA PRO A 107 19.14 8.49 11.00
C PRO A 107 19.19 9.86 11.69
N PRO A 108 18.66 9.96 12.92
CA PRO A 108 18.71 11.22 13.63
C PRO A 108 20.18 11.58 13.98
N ALA A 109 20.55 12.85 13.87
CA ALA A 109 21.87 13.30 14.33
C ALA A 109 22.02 13.33 15.86
N GLN A 110 20.91 13.25 16.60
CA GLN A 110 20.89 13.18 18.06
C GLN A 110 20.21 11.89 18.53
N ALA A 111 20.65 11.36 19.66
CA ALA A 111 20.04 10.18 20.26
C ALA A 111 18.63 10.53 20.77
N PHE A 112 17.61 10.14 20.00
CA PHE A 112 16.23 10.15 20.48
C PHE A 112 15.92 8.85 21.21
N THR A 113 15.11 8.94 22.27
CA THR A 113 14.60 7.76 22.97
C THR A 113 13.62 6.96 22.08
N PHE A 114 12.89 7.66 21.20
CA PHE A 114 11.99 7.05 20.24
C PHE A 114 11.73 8.01 19.05
N ILE A 115 11.66 7.47 17.83
CA ILE A 115 11.25 8.21 16.63
C ILE A 115 10.03 7.53 16.00
N GLY A 116 8.91 8.24 15.99
CA GLY A 116 7.70 7.81 15.30
C GLY A 116 7.51 8.55 13.98
N LYS A 117 7.23 7.79 12.93
CA LYS A 117 6.75 8.29 11.64
C LYS A 117 5.30 7.80 11.47
N GLN A 118 4.34 8.71 11.31
CA GLN A 118 2.92 8.38 11.11
C GLN A 118 2.45 9.01 9.81
N PHE A 119 2.11 8.17 8.84
CA PHE A 119 1.74 8.59 7.50
C PHE A 119 0.31 8.17 7.17
N THR A 120 -0.47 9.11 6.65
CA THR A 120 -1.76 8.82 6.01
C THR A 120 -1.69 9.26 4.56
N LEU A 121 -1.83 8.33 3.63
CA LEU A 121 -1.88 8.59 2.20
C LEU A 121 -3.31 8.29 1.71
N ARG A 122 -4.07 9.29 1.26
CA ARG A 122 -5.45 9.02 0.86
C ARG A 122 -5.93 9.76 -0.38
N GLY A 123 -6.58 9.04 -1.28
CA GLY A 123 -7.23 9.66 -2.44
C GLY A 123 -6.25 10.31 -3.42
N ASN A 124 -4.96 10.00 -3.36
CA ASN A 124 -3.98 10.59 -4.28
C ASN A 124 -4.01 9.86 -5.63
N THR A 125 -3.82 10.62 -6.71
CA THR A 125 -3.52 10.07 -8.05
C THR A 125 -2.02 10.16 -8.24
N ILE A 126 -1.36 9.01 -8.34
CA ILE A 126 0.10 8.86 -8.39
C ILE A 126 0.45 8.09 -9.67
N GLN A 127 0.76 8.83 -10.74
CA GLN A 127 0.82 8.23 -12.08
C GLN A 127 2.00 8.72 -12.91
N ASP A 128 2.46 7.87 -13.84
CA ASP A 128 3.46 8.24 -14.85
C ASP A 128 4.77 8.81 -14.24
N ASN A 129 5.13 8.44 -13.00
CA ASN A 129 6.41 8.84 -12.41
C ASN A 129 7.52 7.91 -12.91
N ALA A 130 8.73 8.46 -13.08
CA ALA A 130 9.87 7.72 -13.62
C ALA A 130 10.45 6.67 -12.66
N GLY A 131 10.11 6.77 -11.38
CA GLY A 131 10.43 5.81 -10.33
C GLY A 131 9.23 4.96 -9.93
N ASP A 132 9.18 4.60 -8.64
CA ASP A 132 8.04 3.92 -8.05
C ASP A 132 6.86 4.88 -7.84
N GLY A 133 5.64 4.34 -7.73
CA GLY A 133 4.50 5.14 -7.29
C GLY A 133 4.70 5.63 -5.85
N ILE A 134 4.89 4.68 -4.93
CA ILE A 134 5.21 4.96 -3.52
C ILE A 134 6.45 4.16 -3.14
N GLU A 135 7.49 4.84 -2.67
CA GLU A 135 8.71 4.25 -2.14
C GLU A 135 8.77 4.45 -0.62
N ILE A 136 9.08 3.40 0.13
CA ILE A 136 9.15 3.42 1.59
C ILE A 136 10.43 2.74 2.05
N GLN A 137 11.32 3.50 2.66
CA GLN A 137 12.46 3.00 3.40
C GLN A 137 12.29 3.19 4.89
N GLN A 138 12.43 2.11 5.65
CA GLN A 138 12.58 2.14 7.10
C GLN A 138 13.80 1.34 7.52
N ALA A 139 14.61 1.90 8.41
CA ALA A 139 15.70 1.19 9.06
C ALA A 139 15.77 1.58 10.54
N GLY A 140 16.74 1.01 11.28
CA GLY A 140 17.04 1.41 12.65
C GLY A 140 18.05 0.46 13.29
N ALA A 141 19.08 0.99 13.95
CA ALA A 141 20.15 0.18 14.54
C ALA A 141 19.75 -0.52 15.85
N LEU A 142 18.63 -0.10 16.47
CA LEU A 142 18.16 -0.62 17.76
C LEU A 142 16.67 -0.92 17.68
N ALA A 143 16.30 -2.18 17.90
CA ALA A 143 14.90 -2.60 17.93
C ALA A 143 14.08 -1.80 18.94
N GLY A 144 12.89 -1.34 18.53
CA GLY A 144 11.97 -0.57 19.37
C GLY A 144 12.36 0.90 19.59
N SER A 145 13.49 1.35 19.04
CA SER A 145 13.86 2.78 19.09
C SER A 145 13.12 3.62 18.05
N GLN A 146 12.53 3.00 17.03
CA GLN A 146 11.97 3.70 15.87
C GLN A 146 10.83 2.88 15.30
N ARG A 147 9.81 3.56 14.78
CA ARG A 147 8.65 2.90 14.17
C ARG A 147 8.01 3.75 13.08
N LEU A 148 7.79 3.14 11.93
CA LEU A 148 6.97 3.69 10.85
C LEU A 148 5.56 3.08 10.91
N GLU A 149 4.54 3.94 10.94
CA GLU A 149 3.15 3.57 10.78
C GLU A 149 2.61 4.26 9.52
N LEU A 150 2.02 3.48 8.61
CA LEU A 150 1.44 4.01 7.38
C LEU A 150 0.06 3.41 7.12
N VAL A 151 -0.89 4.27 6.79
CA VAL A 151 -2.20 3.90 6.26
C VAL A 151 -2.38 4.55 4.89
N ALA A 152 -2.55 3.72 3.87
CA ALA A 152 -2.83 4.14 2.51
C ALA A 152 -4.23 3.67 2.09
N GLU A 153 -5.11 4.58 1.69
CA GLU A 153 -6.49 4.27 1.31
C GLU A 153 -6.90 5.04 0.06
N SER A 154 -7.72 4.44 -0.80
CA SER A 154 -8.32 5.14 -1.95
C SER A 154 -7.30 5.77 -2.93
N ASN A 155 -6.03 5.37 -2.92
CA ASN A 155 -5.04 5.92 -3.85
C ASN A 155 -5.12 5.20 -5.21
N ASP A 156 -4.90 5.97 -6.27
CA ASP A 156 -4.79 5.50 -7.65
C ASP A 156 -3.32 5.56 -8.08
N ILE A 157 -2.65 4.40 -8.13
CA ILE A 157 -1.20 4.25 -8.32
C ILE A 157 -0.93 3.45 -9.60
N ARG A 158 -0.67 4.15 -10.71
CA ARG A 158 -0.63 3.49 -12.03
C ARG A 158 0.41 4.05 -12.97
N PHE A 159 0.84 3.22 -13.93
CA PHE A 159 1.72 3.65 -15.02
C PHE A 159 3.05 4.27 -14.56
N ASN A 160 3.47 4.03 -13.31
CA ASN A 160 4.82 4.42 -12.89
C ASN A 160 5.82 3.47 -13.57
N ASP A 161 6.98 4.00 -13.97
CA ASP A 161 7.97 3.28 -14.78
C ASP A 161 8.57 2.09 -14.03
N LEU A 162 8.63 2.17 -12.69
CA LEU A 162 9.06 1.07 -11.82
C LEU A 162 7.85 0.42 -11.13
N ARG A 163 7.90 0.22 -9.81
CA ARG A 163 6.87 -0.49 -9.05
C ARG A 163 5.69 0.42 -8.74
N GLY A 164 4.56 -0.20 -8.43
CA GLY A 164 3.47 0.53 -7.78
C GLY A 164 3.88 1.00 -6.38
N VAL A 165 4.34 0.05 -5.57
CA VAL A 165 4.81 0.30 -4.21
C VAL A 165 6.09 -0.50 -3.94
N ASP A 166 7.13 0.18 -3.47
CA ASP A 166 8.36 -0.43 -2.96
C ASP A 166 8.47 -0.20 -1.44
N ILE A 167 8.78 -1.27 -0.71
CA ILE A 167 8.93 -1.25 0.74
C ILE A 167 10.20 -1.98 1.13
N LEU A 168 11.15 -1.23 1.67
CA LEU A 168 12.35 -1.75 2.31
C LEU A 168 12.32 -1.48 3.82
N ASN A 169 12.11 -2.53 4.61
CA ASN A 169 12.33 -2.51 6.07
C ASN A 169 13.61 -3.27 6.40
N GLN A 170 14.62 -2.57 6.89
CA GLN A 170 15.97 -3.09 7.01
C GLN A 170 16.58 -2.91 8.41
N ASP A 171 17.72 -3.56 8.67
CA ASP A 171 18.37 -3.59 9.98
C ASP A 171 17.38 -4.01 11.11
N SER A 172 17.22 -3.23 12.17
CA SER A 172 16.22 -3.42 13.24
C SER A 172 15.03 -2.47 13.09
N GLY A 173 14.69 -2.08 11.86
CA GLY A 173 13.53 -1.25 11.55
C GLY A 173 12.22 -1.91 11.97
N GLU A 174 11.29 -1.11 12.50
CA GLU A 174 9.94 -1.54 12.84
C GLU A 174 8.90 -0.79 12.00
N SER A 175 8.03 -1.54 11.31
CA SER A 175 7.04 -0.99 10.38
C SER A 175 5.64 -1.62 10.58
N PHE A 176 4.61 -0.78 10.60
CA PHE A 176 3.19 -1.16 10.56
C PHE A 176 2.52 -0.46 9.39
N ILE A 177 2.35 -1.19 8.29
CA ILE A 177 1.91 -0.63 7.03
C ILE A 177 0.58 -1.28 6.63
N ARG A 178 -0.40 -0.46 6.28
CA ARG A 178 -1.68 -0.90 5.78
C ARG A 178 -2.00 -0.21 4.46
N PHE A 179 -2.35 -1.02 3.46
CA PHE A 179 -3.02 -0.57 2.26
C PHE A 179 -4.46 -1.10 2.28
N GLY A 180 -5.40 -0.18 2.16
CA GLY A 180 -6.83 -0.41 2.17
C GLY A 180 -7.39 -0.67 3.58
N ASN A 181 -8.71 -0.57 3.72
CA ASN A 181 -9.41 -0.68 5.00
C ASN A 181 -10.51 -1.74 5.02
N GLY A 182 -10.50 -2.65 4.05
CA GLY A 182 -11.51 -3.71 3.92
C GLY A 182 -12.84 -3.25 3.32
N THR A 183 -12.89 -2.03 2.77
CA THR A 183 -14.05 -1.48 2.07
C THR A 183 -13.69 -1.10 0.65
N SER A 184 -14.69 -1.07 -0.25
CA SER A 184 -14.51 -0.62 -1.63
C SER A 184 -14.06 0.84 -1.72
N ASP A 185 -14.50 1.68 -0.78
CA ASP A 185 -14.17 3.11 -0.80
C ASP A 185 -12.71 3.33 -0.37
N GLY A 186 -12.19 2.51 0.55
CA GLY A 186 -10.79 2.54 0.96
C GLY A 186 -9.84 1.78 0.06
N GLN A 187 -10.33 1.11 -0.99
CA GLN A 187 -9.54 0.33 -1.92
C GLN A 187 -8.47 1.20 -2.61
N ASN A 188 -7.21 0.79 -2.57
CA ASN A 188 -6.21 1.34 -3.48
C ASN A 188 -6.26 0.59 -4.82
N GLN A 189 -6.08 1.31 -5.91
CA GLN A 189 -5.89 0.76 -7.25
C GLN A 189 -4.40 0.83 -7.60
N ILE A 190 -3.78 -0.31 -7.84
CA ILE A 190 -2.35 -0.42 -8.14
C ILE A 190 -2.20 -1.21 -9.44
N ASP A 191 -2.00 -0.52 -10.55
CA ASP A 191 -2.21 -1.13 -11.86
C ASP A 191 -1.31 -0.57 -12.97
N ASN A 192 -0.94 -1.42 -13.94
CA ASN A 192 -0.11 -1.03 -15.08
C ASN A 192 1.23 -0.36 -14.74
N ASN A 193 1.83 -0.64 -13.57
CA ASN A 193 3.19 -0.19 -13.29
C ASN A 193 4.22 -1.06 -14.04
N GLY A 194 5.38 -0.48 -14.36
CA GLY A 194 6.41 -1.11 -15.18
C GLY A 194 6.98 -2.38 -14.57
N LEU A 195 7.16 -2.39 -13.25
CA LEU A 195 7.59 -3.53 -12.43
C LEU A 195 6.44 -3.96 -11.49
N GLU A 196 6.74 -4.59 -10.35
CA GLU A 196 5.72 -5.19 -9.48
C GLU A 196 4.69 -4.18 -8.95
N GLY A 197 3.48 -4.65 -8.63
CA GLY A 197 2.51 -3.81 -7.93
C GLY A 197 2.95 -3.52 -6.49
N PHE A 198 3.50 -4.53 -5.82
CA PHE A 198 4.18 -4.42 -4.53
C PHE A 198 5.49 -5.19 -4.60
N TYR A 199 6.59 -4.54 -4.23
CA TYR A 199 7.87 -5.15 -3.92
C TYR A 199 8.16 -4.91 -2.44
N VAL A 200 8.49 -5.97 -1.69
CA VAL A 200 8.63 -5.89 -0.23
C VAL A 200 9.84 -6.67 0.22
N VAL A 201 10.74 -6.00 0.92
CA VAL A 201 11.92 -6.57 1.54
C VAL A 201 11.91 -6.27 3.04
N ASN A 202 12.01 -7.31 3.85
CA ASN A 202 12.21 -7.22 5.30
C ASN A 202 13.49 -7.98 5.67
N THR A 203 14.58 -7.26 5.96
CA THR A 203 15.92 -7.84 6.03
C THR A 203 16.72 -7.31 7.22
N ALA A 204 17.62 -8.14 7.74
CA ALA A 204 18.56 -7.75 8.80
C ALA A 204 19.78 -7.00 8.25
N SER A 205 19.95 -6.96 6.92
CA SER A 205 20.99 -6.16 6.28
C SER A 205 20.72 -4.68 6.51
N ALA A 206 21.75 -3.91 6.87
CA ALA A 206 21.69 -2.45 6.93
C ALA A 206 22.08 -1.78 5.61
N VAL A 207 22.47 -2.58 4.60
CA VAL A 207 23.00 -2.12 3.31
C VAL A 207 22.24 -2.72 2.14
N GLN A 208 21.02 -3.23 2.37
CA GLN A 208 20.16 -3.67 1.29
C GLN A 208 19.85 -2.49 0.39
N ASN A 209 20.13 -2.65 -0.89
CA ASN A 209 19.85 -1.60 -1.86
C ASN A 209 18.36 -1.60 -2.21
N GLN A 210 17.79 -0.41 -2.34
CA GLN A 210 16.36 -0.19 -2.57
C GLN A 210 16.00 -0.26 -4.06
N ILE A 211 16.92 0.18 -4.92
CA ILE A 211 16.73 0.18 -6.37
C ILE A 211 17.02 -1.18 -7.02
N ASP A 212 17.42 -2.19 -6.25
CA ASP A 212 17.72 -3.51 -6.79
C ASP A 212 16.45 -4.15 -7.35
N THR A 213 16.54 -4.75 -8.55
CA THR A 213 15.43 -5.45 -9.17
C THR A 213 15.10 -6.75 -8.42
N ALA A 214 13.88 -7.27 -8.58
CA ALA A 214 13.41 -8.44 -7.83
C ALA A 214 14.16 -9.76 -8.15
N ASP A 215 14.97 -9.78 -9.20
CA ASP A 215 15.82 -10.91 -9.60
C ASP A 215 17.27 -10.80 -9.10
N VAL A 216 17.61 -9.71 -8.40
CA VAL A 216 18.88 -9.57 -7.69
C VAL A 216 18.81 -10.30 -6.35
N ASP A 217 19.87 -11.03 -6.02
CA ASP A 217 20.00 -11.70 -4.73
C ASP A 217 19.99 -10.66 -3.60
N LEU A 218 19.22 -10.95 -2.53
CA LEU A 218 19.20 -10.09 -1.35
C LEU A 218 20.58 -10.03 -0.68
N ASP A 219 20.89 -8.89 -0.08
CA ASP A 219 22.13 -8.72 0.66
C ASP A 219 22.18 -9.67 1.88
N ALA A 220 23.27 -10.42 1.97
CA ALA A 220 23.46 -11.46 2.98
C ALA A 220 24.34 -11.01 4.16
N THR A 221 24.56 -9.70 4.34
CA THR A 221 25.46 -9.16 5.38
C THR A 221 24.76 -8.75 6.68
N GLY A 222 23.48 -9.11 6.83
CA GLY A 222 22.68 -8.75 8.01
C GLY A 222 23.27 -9.24 9.34
N ALA A 223 23.18 -8.37 10.35
CA ALA A 223 23.65 -8.68 11.69
C ALA A 223 22.74 -9.74 12.35
N ILE A 224 23.32 -10.62 13.16
CA ILE A 224 22.57 -11.71 13.81
C ILE A 224 21.59 -11.18 14.87
N ASP A 225 21.91 -10.03 15.46
CA ASP A 225 21.12 -9.34 16.47
C ASP A 225 20.22 -8.23 15.90
N ALA A 226 20.26 -8.00 14.58
CA ALA A 226 19.29 -7.12 13.92
C ALA A 226 17.92 -7.80 13.84
N LEU A 227 16.88 -7.08 14.26
CA LEU A 227 15.52 -7.60 14.39
C LEU A 227 14.52 -6.80 13.54
N PRO A 228 14.53 -6.98 12.21
CA PRO A 228 13.60 -6.29 11.32
C PRO A 228 12.18 -6.82 11.55
N ASN A 229 11.27 -5.94 11.96
CA ASN A 229 9.88 -6.29 12.24
C ASN A 229 8.92 -5.52 11.35
N MET A 230 8.13 -6.23 10.53
CA MET A 230 7.12 -5.62 9.69
C MET A 230 5.77 -6.31 9.87
N VAL A 231 4.73 -5.50 10.05
CA VAL A 231 3.34 -5.89 9.83
C VAL A 231 2.84 -5.19 8.57
N LEU A 232 2.61 -5.97 7.51
CA LEU A 232 1.98 -5.49 6.28
C LEU A 232 0.56 -6.05 6.17
N VAL A 233 -0.41 -5.15 6.00
CA VAL A 233 -1.82 -5.48 5.79
C VAL A 233 -2.25 -4.96 4.42
N LEU A 234 -2.69 -5.87 3.55
CA LEU A 234 -3.29 -5.55 2.26
C LEU A 234 -4.76 -5.99 2.30
N ASP A 235 -5.69 -5.04 2.41
CA ASP A 235 -7.11 -5.33 2.60
C ASP A 235 -7.97 -4.61 1.57
N GLU A 236 -8.67 -5.38 0.72
CA GLU A 236 -9.55 -4.89 -0.35
C GLU A 236 -8.86 -3.96 -1.36
N ASN A 237 -7.60 -4.23 -1.75
CA ASN A 237 -6.92 -3.51 -2.84
C ASN A 237 -7.13 -4.19 -4.21
N SER A 238 -7.15 -3.41 -5.30
CA SER A 238 -7.00 -3.93 -6.67
C SER A 238 -5.53 -3.84 -7.08
N VAL A 239 -4.95 -4.98 -7.45
CA VAL A 239 -3.54 -5.07 -7.90
C VAL A 239 -3.52 -5.86 -9.20
N GLU A 240 -3.47 -5.14 -10.33
CA GLU A 240 -3.72 -5.70 -11.66
C GLU A 240 -2.67 -5.24 -12.66
N ASN A 241 -2.44 -6.02 -13.72
CA ASN A 241 -1.56 -5.67 -14.85
C ASN A 241 -0.22 -4.99 -14.50
N ASN A 242 0.38 -5.28 -13.36
CA ASN A 242 1.72 -4.79 -13.06
C ASN A 242 2.76 -5.70 -13.74
N ASN A 243 4.02 -5.30 -13.70
CA ASN A 243 5.16 -5.96 -14.32
C ASN A 243 5.06 -5.92 -15.86
N GLN A 244 4.78 -4.74 -16.40
CA GLN A 244 4.67 -4.49 -17.85
C GLN A 244 6.00 -4.57 -18.60
N THR A 245 7.12 -4.32 -17.90
CA THR A 245 8.48 -4.29 -18.47
C THR A 245 9.44 -5.28 -17.80
N GLY A 246 9.10 -5.79 -16.61
CA GLY A 246 9.95 -6.69 -15.85
C GLY A 246 9.95 -8.14 -16.35
N ASN A 247 11.09 -8.81 -16.16
CA ASN A 247 11.31 -10.20 -16.58
C ASN A 247 10.76 -11.24 -15.59
N PHE A 248 10.19 -10.80 -14.45
CA PHE A 248 9.70 -11.72 -13.43
C PHE A 248 8.41 -12.41 -13.88
N ILE A 249 8.42 -13.74 -13.94
CA ILE A 249 7.23 -14.54 -14.30
C ILE A 249 6.35 -14.71 -13.04
N ALA A 250 5.76 -13.63 -12.54
CA ALA A 250 4.58 -13.71 -11.69
C ALA A 250 3.63 -12.55 -12.00
N GLY A 251 2.75 -12.77 -12.98
CA GLY A 251 1.64 -11.86 -13.28
C GLY A 251 0.50 -11.96 -12.25
N GLY A 252 0.75 -11.61 -10.98
CA GLY A 252 -0.27 -11.50 -9.92
C GLY A 252 0.27 -11.60 -8.48
N PRO A 253 -0.54 -11.19 -7.47
CA PRO A 253 -0.22 -10.13 -6.51
C PRO A 253 0.97 -10.47 -5.60
N GLY A 254 1.99 -9.60 -5.62
CA GLY A 254 3.07 -9.50 -4.62
C GLY A 254 4.17 -10.55 -4.73
N THR A 255 5.41 -10.10 -4.93
CA THR A 255 6.61 -10.90 -4.68
C THR A 255 7.07 -10.68 -3.25
N ALA A 256 7.27 -11.78 -2.51
CA ALA A 256 7.93 -11.77 -1.22
C ALA A 256 9.09 -12.77 -1.26
N SER A 257 10.32 -12.27 -1.28
CA SER A 257 11.52 -13.11 -1.18
C SER A 257 11.74 -13.50 0.29
N ARG A 258 11.81 -14.81 0.58
CA ARG A 258 11.80 -15.35 1.95
C ARG A 258 13.20 -15.65 2.49
N TYR A 259 13.47 -15.19 3.70
CA TYR A 259 13.95 -16.05 4.80
C TYR A 259 12.96 -15.94 5.97
N GLN A 260 12.26 -17.05 6.27
CA GLN A 260 11.33 -17.29 7.39
C GLN A 260 10.50 -16.11 7.94
N GLN A 261 9.33 -15.80 7.37
CA GLN A 261 8.19 -15.31 8.17
C GLN A 261 6.85 -15.92 7.68
N GLN A 262 5.97 -16.14 8.65
CA GLN A 262 4.75 -16.91 8.54
C GLN A 262 3.63 -16.04 7.93
N PHE A 263 3.41 -16.12 6.62
CA PHE A 263 2.23 -15.51 6.00
C PHE A 263 0.96 -16.16 6.56
N ARG A 264 0.18 -15.43 7.37
CA ARG A 264 -1.25 -15.70 7.55
C ARG A 264 -2.04 -14.82 6.59
N SER A 265 -2.08 -15.19 5.31
CA SER A 265 -3.09 -14.61 4.42
C SER A 265 -4.46 -15.18 4.79
N VAL A 266 -5.31 -14.38 5.44
CA VAL A 266 -6.72 -14.75 5.62
C VAL A 266 -7.46 -14.32 4.35
N HIS A 267 -7.45 -15.18 3.33
CA HIS A 267 -8.34 -14.99 2.18
C HIS A 267 -9.78 -15.37 2.59
N ARG A 268 -10.62 -14.37 2.88
CA ARG A 268 -12.06 -14.56 2.94
C ARG A 268 -12.64 -14.49 1.52
N CYS A 269 -12.65 -15.62 0.82
CA CYS A 269 -13.57 -15.77 -0.31
C CYS A 269 -15.00 -15.72 0.25
N ARG A 270 -15.74 -14.64 -0.05
CA ARG A 270 -17.17 -14.51 0.28
C ARG A 270 -17.97 -15.56 -0.52
N CYS A 271 -18.30 -16.67 0.12
CA CYS A 271 -19.50 -17.44 -0.19
C CYS A 271 -20.53 -17.13 0.91
N GLY A 272 -21.76 -16.84 0.50
CA GLY A 272 -22.83 -16.32 1.36
C GLY A 272 -23.05 -17.11 2.65
N TRP A 273 -23.37 -16.36 3.70
CA TRP A 273 -23.68 -16.85 5.04
C TRP A 273 -24.85 -17.85 5.01
N HIS A 274 -24.59 -19.10 5.40
CA HIS A 274 -25.52 -19.91 6.16
C HIS A 274 -24.72 -20.77 7.15
N GLN A 275 -24.82 -20.46 8.44
CA GLN A 275 -24.31 -21.28 9.52
C GLN A 275 -24.99 -22.65 9.51
N ARG A 276 -24.21 -23.73 9.36
CA ARG A 276 -24.46 -24.99 10.06
C ARG A 276 -23.18 -25.83 10.14
N ILE A 277 -23.04 -26.44 11.32
CA ILE A 277 -21.95 -27.28 11.82
C ILE A 277 -21.69 -28.46 10.86
N GLY A 278 -20.44 -28.69 10.47
CA GLY A 278 -20.02 -29.92 9.77
C GLY A 278 -18.65 -29.81 9.11
N ARG A 279 -17.71 -30.66 9.53
CA ARG A 279 -16.37 -30.82 8.93
C ARG A 279 -16.49 -31.37 7.51
N GLU A 280 -16.13 -30.64 6.48
CA GLU A 280 -15.81 -31.23 5.16
C GLU A 280 -14.57 -30.57 4.53
N ARG A 281 -13.66 -31.43 4.07
CA ARG A 281 -12.40 -31.08 3.41
C ARG A 281 -12.69 -30.66 1.98
N CYS A 282 -12.31 -29.45 1.58
CA CYS A 282 -12.25 -29.09 0.16
C CYS A 282 -11.04 -29.80 -0.47
N ARG A 283 -11.29 -30.80 -1.34
CA ARG A 283 -10.26 -31.40 -2.20
C ARG A 283 -10.13 -30.57 -3.48
N TYR A 284 -8.92 -30.13 -3.77
CA TYR A 284 -8.53 -29.54 -5.05
C TYR A 284 -8.30 -30.67 -6.06
N GLN A 285 -9.11 -30.77 -7.13
CA GLN A 285 -8.82 -31.65 -8.26
C GLN A 285 -8.17 -30.81 -9.38
N ARG A 286 -6.89 -31.08 -9.67
CA ARG A 286 -6.21 -30.62 -10.89
C ARG A 286 -6.65 -31.51 -12.05
N GLY A 287 -7.26 -30.92 -13.08
CA GLY A 287 -7.45 -31.57 -14.38
C GLY A 287 -6.43 -31.01 -15.37
N ALA A 288 -5.48 -31.85 -15.78
CA ALA A 288 -4.57 -31.56 -16.90
C ALA A 288 -5.35 -31.65 -18.23
N GLY A 289 -5.12 -30.69 -19.12
CA GLY A 289 -5.76 -30.64 -20.43
C GLY A 289 -5.04 -31.48 -21.49
N LEU A 290 -5.81 -32.10 -22.39
CA LEU A 290 -5.39 -32.44 -23.76
C LEU A 290 -6.56 -32.21 -24.74
N ALA A 291 -6.25 -31.44 -25.78
CA ALA A 291 -6.82 -31.25 -27.12
C ALA A 291 -8.25 -31.74 -27.49
N GLY A 292 -9.02 -30.84 -28.13
CA GLY A 292 -10.10 -31.24 -29.05
C GLY A 292 -11.17 -30.17 -29.29
N GLN A 293 -11.20 -29.60 -30.50
CA GLN A 293 -12.19 -28.64 -31.01
C GLN A 293 -13.66 -29.06 -30.81
N ARG A 294 -14.53 -28.11 -30.42
CA ARG A 294 -15.75 -27.68 -31.14
C ARG A 294 -16.60 -26.72 -30.30
N ASP A 295 -17.14 -25.70 -30.97
CA ASP A 295 -18.19 -24.80 -30.49
C ASP A 295 -19.28 -25.49 -29.68
N ARG A 296 -19.69 -24.84 -28.58
CA ARG A 296 -21.09 -24.73 -28.12
C ARG A 296 -21.17 -23.81 -26.91
N GLN A 297 -22.00 -22.78 -27.06
CA GLN A 297 -22.62 -22.01 -25.98
C GLN A 297 -22.98 -22.92 -24.80
N ARG A 298 -22.56 -22.58 -23.58
CA ARG A 298 -23.12 -23.16 -22.35
C ARG A 298 -23.60 -22.05 -21.43
N THR A 299 -24.90 -21.85 -21.54
CA THR A 299 -25.81 -21.30 -20.54
C THR A 299 -25.51 -21.87 -19.15
N ARG A 300 -25.43 -20.98 -18.15
CA ARG A 300 -25.46 -21.34 -16.73
C ARG A 300 -26.87 -21.82 -16.40
N GLN A 301 -27.04 -23.10 -16.08
CA GLN A 301 -28.26 -23.63 -15.44
C GLN A 301 -27.93 -24.03 -14.00
N CYS A 302 -28.51 -23.31 -13.05
CA CYS A 302 -28.62 -23.73 -11.66
C CYS A 302 -29.71 -24.81 -11.57
N PRO A 303 -29.49 -25.94 -10.87
CA PRO A 303 -30.49 -26.97 -10.74
C PRO A 303 -31.51 -26.64 -9.64
N GLY A 304 -32.77 -26.52 -10.06
CA GLY A 304 -33.91 -27.01 -9.28
C GLY A 304 -34.64 -26.00 -8.40
N ASP A 305 -35.61 -25.29 -8.98
CA ASP A 305 -36.87 -24.95 -8.30
C ASP A 305 -38.01 -25.14 -9.30
N ARG A 306 -38.62 -26.34 -9.28
CA ARG A 306 -39.91 -26.59 -9.95
C ARG A 306 -41.02 -26.26 -8.95
N GLN A 307 -41.84 -25.29 -9.31
CA GLN A 307 -43.13 -25.04 -8.67
C GLN A 307 -44.07 -26.23 -8.88
N HIS A 308 -44.69 -26.71 -7.81
CA HIS A 308 -45.99 -27.38 -7.86
C HIS A 308 -46.95 -26.69 -6.89
N VAL A 309 -48.06 -26.25 -7.45
CA VAL A 309 -49.23 -25.68 -6.79
C VAL A 309 -50.10 -26.82 -6.21
N GLN A 310 -50.65 -26.66 -5.01
CA GLN A 310 -52.11 -26.61 -4.70
C GLN A 310 -52.49 -27.15 -3.29
N HIS A 311 -53.16 -26.26 -2.53
CA HIS A 311 -54.20 -26.42 -1.50
C HIS A 311 -54.28 -27.61 -0.50
N GLN A 312 -54.52 -27.20 0.75
CA GLN A 312 -55.63 -27.58 1.66
C GLN A 312 -55.32 -28.38 2.95
N GLN A 313 -55.95 -27.86 4.02
CA GLN A 313 -56.42 -28.48 5.28
C GLN A 313 -55.49 -28.52 6.52
N ARG A 314 -55.95 -27.81 7.57
CA ARG A 314 -55.59 -28.02 8.99
C ARG A 314 -56.29 -29.30 9.52
N PRO A 315 -55.77 -29.96 10.57
CA PRO A 315 -56.35 -29.71 11.91
C PRO A 315 -55.40 -29.77 13.13
N ARG A 316 -55.75 -28.94 14.12
CA ARG A 316 -55.77 -29.06 15.61
C ARG A 316 -54.71 -29.85 16.41
N ARG A 317 -54.11 -29.10 17.36
CA ARG A 317 -53.82 -29.33 18.82
C ARG A 317 -53.33 -30.69 19.30
N VAL A 318 -52.22 -30.69 20.07
CA VAL A 318 -52.16 -31.16 21.49
C VAL A 318 -51.10 -30.36 22.28
N HIS A 319 -51.43 -30.01 23.52
CA HIS A 319 -50.61 -29.37 24.57
C HIS A 319 -49.37 -30.19 25.00
N ARG A 320 -48.32 -29.50 25.49
CA ARG A 320 -47.79 -29.66 26.88
C ARG A 320 -46.82 -28.53 27.24
N GLU A 321 -47.12 -27.87 28.36
CA GLU A 321 -46.25 -26.98 29.12
C GLU A 321 -45.16 -27.78 29.85
N PHE A 322 -44.03 -27.14 30.15
CA PHE A 322 -43.34 -27.30 31.44
C PHE A 322 -42.58 -26.03 31.80
N HIS A 323 -42.63 -25.72 33.10
CA HIS A 323 -42.21 -24.52 33.80
C HIS A 323 -40.70 -24.23 33.75
N LEU A 324 -40.39 -22.93 33.87
CA LEU A 324 -39.14 -22.40 34.38
C LEU A 324 -39.40 -21.92 35.81
N ASP A 325 -38.63 -22.40 36.77
CA ASP A 325 -38.46 -21.80 38.09
C ASP A 325 -36.98 -21.96 38.51
N GLY A 326 -36.39 -20.89 39.05
CA GLY A 326 -35.11 -20.90 39.78
C GLY A 326 -33.95 -20.23 39.07
#